data_AF-A0A4V6RF22-F1
#
_entry.id   AF-A0A4V6RF22-F1
#
_cell.length_a   1.000
_cell.length_b   1.000
_cell.length_c   1.000
_cell.angle_alpha   90.00
_cell.angle_beta   90.00
_cell.angle_gamma   90.00
#
_symmetry.space_group_name_H-M   'P 1'
#
loop_
_entity.id
_entity.type
_entity.pdbx_description
1 polymer ?
#
loop_
_entity_poly.entity_id
_entity_poly.type
_entity_poly.pdbx_seq_one_letter_code
_entity_poly.pdbx_strand_id
1 'polypeptide(L)'
;MLPPSYCIGKTVNGSTDETEQKPYDNKTCPARIFLIDTIILCPTEDCNPVCYSLLTEDFMNMHDKMAKELFDNKSLKALSYLIEHGRELELEYDKKICFLSKDNSSGFVSIWVEKKEQYFDSMEQLIEKAEINEVSFEEIWEESELNILY
;
A
#
# COMPACT_ATOMS: atom_id res chain seq x y z
N MET A 1 -22.96 9.15 34.22
CA MET A 1 -21.51 9.35 34.41
C MET A 1 -20.87 7.98 34.60
N LEU A 2 -20.29 7.43 33.52
CA LEU A 2 -19.37 6.28 33.43
C LEU A 2 -18.49 6.55 32.19
N PRO A 3 -17.18 6.25 32.19
CA PRO A 3 -16.24 6.72 31.16
C PRO A 3 -16.27 5.87 29.87
N PRO A 4 -15.66 6.36 28.77
CA PRO A 4 -15.69 5.72 27.45
C PRO A 4 -14.80 4.47 27.39
N SER A 5 -15.10 3.54 26.48
CA SER A 5 -14.31 2.31 26.31
C SER A 5 -14.05 1.97 24.84
N TYR A 6 -12.88 2.36 24.30
CA TYR A 6 -12.16 1.60 23.27
C TYR A 6 -10.63 1.85 23.35
N CYS A 7 -9.87 0.86 22.88
CA CYS A 7 -8.49 0.55 23.23
C CYS A 7 -7.41 1.26 22.38
N ILE A 8 -6.35 1.72 23.04
CA ILE A 8 -5.11 2.22 22.42
C ILE A 8 -3.99 1.22 22.75
N GLY A 9 -3.49 0.48 21.76
CA GLY A 9 -2.24 -0.27 21.88
C GLY A 9 -1.13 0.45 21.11
N LYS A 10 -0.19 1.09 21.80
CA LYS A 10 1.04 1.67 21.23
C LYS A 10 2.24 0.84 21.69
N THR A 11 3.17 0.51 20.79
CA THR A 11 4.57 0.28 21.16
C THR A 11 5.43 1.40 20.57
N VAL A 12 5.76 2.37 21.43
CA VAL A 12 6.92 3.25 21.28
C VAL A 12 7.62 3.28 22.63
N ASN A 13 8.96 3.20 22.62
CA ASN A 13 9.82 3.22 23.79
C ASN A 13 9.35 4.23 24.86
N GLY A 14 9.11 3.72 26.06
CA GLY A 14 8.86 4.53 27.25
C GLY A 14 7.40 4.62 27.67
N SER A 15 7.08 3.78 28.66
CA SER A 15 5.97 3.88 29.62
C SER A 15 4.62 3.23 29.23
N THR A 16 4.28 2.26 30.08
CA THR A 16 3.05 1.47 30.24
C THR A 16 1.77 2.30 30.32
N ASP A 17 0.66 1.84 29.74
CA ASP A 17 -0.33 1.03 30.49
C ASP A 17 -1.50 0.54 29.60
N GLU A 18 -2.12 -0.55 30.05
CA GLU A 18 -3.07 -1.42 29.36
C GLU A 18 -4.53 -0.95 29.49
N THR A 19 -5.44 -1.34 28.57
CA THR A 19 -6.62 -2.18 28.89
C THR A 19 -7.54 -2.50 27.70
N GLU A 20 -7.94 -3.79 27.66
CA GLU A 20 -8.93 -4.43 26.79
C GLU A 20 -10.37 -3.99 27.08
N GLN A 21 -11.25 -4.06 26.07
CA GLN A 21 -12.64 -4.52 26.27
C GLN A 21 -13.23 -5.17 25.01
N LYS A 22 -13.84 -6.35 25.20
CA LYS A 22 -14.48 -7.24 24.20
C LYS A 22 -15.96 -6.88 23.97
N PRO A 23 -16.59 -7.37 22.87
CA PRO A 23 -17.66 -6.68 22.14
C PRO A 23 -19.07 -7.14 22.52
N TYR A 24 -20.09 -6.31 22.25
CA TYR A 24 -21.48 -6.75 22.07
C TYR A 24 -22.02 -6.28 20.72
N ASP A 25 -22.74 -7.20 20.07
CA ASP A 25 -23.61 -7.05 18.91
C ASP A 25 -22.98 -6.89 17.53
N ASN A 26 -22.40 -8.01 17.08
CA ASN A 26 -22.65 -8.69 15.80
C ASN A 26 -23.25 -7.83 14.66
N LYS A 27 -22.43 -6.99 14.02
CA LYS A 27 -22.61 -6.58 12.63
C LYS A 27 -21.27 -6.62 11.92
N THR A 28 -21.15 -7.58 11.02
CA THR A 28 -19.98 -7.82 10.19
C THR A 28 -19.73 -6.60 9.30
N CYS A 29 -18.64 -5.86 9.54
CA CYS A 29 -18.16 -4.88 8.57
C CYS A 29 -17.63 -5.62 7.33
N PRO A 30 -18.08 -5.27 6.10
CA PRO A 30 -17.51 -5.85 4.91
C PRO A 30 -16.08 -5.31 4.66
N ALA A 31 -15.24 -6.24 4.26
CA ALA A 31 -13.86 -6.20 3.76
C ALA A 31 -13.13 -4.85 3.65
N ARG A 32 -11.99 -4.80 4.37
CA ARG A 32 -10.71 -4.15 4.01
C ARG A 32 -10.82 -2.87 3.19
N ILE A 33 -10.91 -1.74 3.89
CA ILE A 33 -10.47 -0.45 3.37
C ILE A 33 -9.02 -0.28 3.85
N PHE A 34 -8.06 -0.43 2.94
CA PHE A 34 -6.68 -0.03 3.19
C PHE A 34 -6.58 1.48 2.95
N LEU A 35 -6.54 2.24 4.04
CA LEU A 35 -6.08 3.62 4.04
C LEU A 35 -4.92 3.67 5.03
N ILE A 36 -3.70 3.67 4.51
CA ILE A 36 -2.51 3.91 5.32
C ILE A 36 -2.47 5.44 5.55
N ASP A 37 -2.31 5.83 6.81
CA ASP A 37 -2.13 7.20 7.33
C ASP A 37 -3.32 8.19 7.42
N THR A 38 -4.57 7.76 7.28
CA THR A 38 -5.73 8.60 7.65
C THR A 38 -6.58 7.95 8.74
N ILE A 39 -6.54 8.50 9.95
CA ILE A 39 -7.48 8.17 11.03
C ILE A 39 -8.85 8.76 10.65
N ILE A 40 -9.80 7.92 10.24
CA ILE A 40 -11.20 8.33 10.06
C ILE A 40 -11.90 8.21 11.42
N LEU A 41 -12.14 9.36 12.06
CA LEU A 41 -13.06 9.45 13.19
C LEU A 41 -14.49 9.50 12.63
N CYS A 42 -15.26 8.42 12.75
CA CYS A 42 -16.70 8.46 12.53
C CYS A 42 -17.39 9.13 13.74
N PRO A 43 -18.11 10.25 13.59
CA PRO A 43 -19.04 10.68 14.62
C PRO A 43 -20.35 9.89 14.49
N THR A 44 -20.94 9.62 15.64
CA THR A 44 -22.24 8.98 15.84
C THR A 44 -23.35 9.51 14.94
N GLU A 45 -24.26 8.59 14.60
CA GLU A 45 -25.51 8.71 13.84
C GLU A 45 -26.19 10.10 13.90
N ASP A 46 -25.79 11.03 13.03
CA ASP A 46 -26.58 12.21 12.62
C ASP A 46 -25.96 12.97 11.43
N CYS A 47 -25.13 12.31 10.60
CA CYS A 47 -24.52 12.97 9.44
C CYS A 47 -25.34 12.81 8.14
N ASN A 48 -25.90 13.93 7.69
CA ASN A 48 -26.47 14.20 6.38
C ASN A 48 -25.58 13.62 5.23
N PRO A 49 -26.14 12.86 4.27
CA PRO A 49 -25.37 12.19 3.21
C PRO A 49 -24.61 13.13 2.25
N VAL A 50 -24.78 14.44 2.37
CA VAL A 50 -24.10 15.45 1.54
C VAL A 50 -22.64 15.69 1.95
N CYS A 51 -22.20 15.22 3.12
CA CYS A 51 -20.82 15.47 3.59
C CYS A 51 -19.78 14.44 3.13
N TYR A 52 -20.19 13.29 2.58
CA TYR A 52 -19.26 12.18 2.28
C TYR A 52 -18.71 12.18 0.85
N SER A 53 -19.30 12.95 -0.07
CA SER A 53 -18.87 12.98 -1.48
C SER A 53 -17.94 14.14 -1.82
N LEU A 54 -17.69 15.07 -0.88
CA LEU A 54 -16.91 16.30 -1.11
C LEU A 54 -15.56 16.31 -0.37
N LEU A 55 -15.21 15.25 0.37
CA LEU A 55 -13.98 15.18 1.16
C LEU A 55 -12.93 14.22 0.58
N THR A 56 -13.22 13.53 -0.53
CA THR A 56 -12.37 12.44 -1.04
C THR A 56 -11.36 12.87 -2.10
N GLU A 57 -11.55 14.02 -2.76
CA GLU A 57 -10.62 14.49 -3.81
C GLU A 57 -9.62 15.55 -3.30
N ASP A 58 -10.00 16.35 -2.31
CA ASP A 58 -9.21 17.53 -1.89
C ASP A 58 -8.08 17.24 -0.89
N PHE A 59 -7.90 15.98 -0.44
CA PHE A 59 -6.79 15.61 0.43
C PHE A 59 -6.06 14.32 0.04
N MET A 60 -6.11 13.92 -1.24
CA MET A 60 -5.15 12.91 -1.72
C MET A 60 -3.77 13.54 -1.83
N ASN A 61 -2.83 13.04 -1.03
CA ASN A 61 -1.44 13.45 -1.15
C ASN A 61 -0.85 12.89 -2.48
N MET A 62 0.36 13.32 -2.85
CA MET A 62 0.97 12.87 -4.11
C MET A 62 1.15 11.34 -4.16
N HIS A 63 1.47 10.69 -3.05
CA HIS A 63 1.58 9.23 -2.99
C HIS A 63 0.24 8.56 -3.26
N ASP A 64 -0.86 9.07 -2.71
CA ASP A 64 -2.19 8.52 -2.93
C ASP A 64 -2.60 8.64 -4.40
N LYS A 65 -2.30 9.79 -5.02
CA LYS A 65 -2.54 10.00 -6.45
C LYS A 65 -1.74 9.04 -7.32
N MET A 66 -0.47 8.82 -7.00
CA MET A 66 0.38 7.90 -7.74
C MET A 66 0.00 6.44 -7.49
N ALA A 67 -0.39 6.06 -6.27
CA ALA A 67 -0.92 4.73 -5.99
C ALA A 67 -2.22 4.49 -6.79
N LYS A 68 -3.14 5.44 -6.80
CA LYS A 68 -4.35 5.36 -7.61
C LYS A 68 -4.03 5.21 -9.09
N GLU A 69 -3.15 6.05 -9.62
CA GLU A 69 -2.69 5.97 -11.01
C GLU A 69 -2.02 4.62 -11.34
N LEU A 70 -1.27 4.04 -10.40
CA LEU A 70 -0.66 2.73 -10.55
C LEU A 70 -1.71 1.62 -10.65
N PHE A 71 -2.67 1.57 -9.73
CA PHE A 71 -3.67 0.48 -9.70
C PHE A 71 -4.76 0.63 -10.75
N ASP A 72 -5.16 1.86 -11.09
CA ASP A 72 -6.21 2.11 -12.08
C ASP A 72 -5.68 1.97 -13.52
N ASN A 73 -4.46 2.46 -13.77
CA ASN A 73 -3.93 2.63 -15.12
C ASN A 73 -2.65 1.84 -15.40
N LYS A 74 -2.12 1.06 -14.43
CA LYS A 74 -0.83 0.35 -14.53
C LYS A 74 0.31 1.25 -15.01
N SER A 75 0.32 2.51 -14.57
CA SER A 75 1.29 3.49 -15.05
C SER A 75 2.70 3.20 -14.56
N LEU A 76 3.62 2.89 -15.49
CA LEU A 76 5.05 2.72 -15.18
C LEU A 76 5.67 3.98 -14.56
N LYS A 77 5.17 5.18 -14.89
CA LYS A 77 5.64 6.42 -14.27
C LYS A 77 5.24 6.51 -12.80
N ALA A 78 4.02 6.07 -12.48
CA ALA A 78 3.55 6.02 -11.10
C ALA A 78 4.31 4.95 -10.31
N LEU A 79 4.58 3.79 -10.92
CA LEU A 79 5.45 2.76 -10.36
C LEU A 79 6.83 3.33 -10.01
N SER A 80 7.51 3.93 -10.99
CA SER A 80 8.85 4.51 -10.77
C SER A 80 8.83 5.55 -9.65
N TYR A 81 7.86 6.46 -9.63
CA TYR A 81 7.73 7.43 -8.55
C TYR A 81 7.61 6.76 -7.18
N LEU A 82 6.73 5.77 -7.03
CA LEU A 82 6.46 5.13 -5.75
C LEU A 82 7.70 4.39 -5.23
N ILE A 83 8.35 3.60 -6.09
CA ILE A 83 9.56 2.85 -5.73
C ILE A 83 10.72 3.79 -5.42
N GLU A 84 10.89 4.87 -6.18
CA GLU A 84 11.94 5.87 -5.92
C GLU A 84 11.78 6.58 -4.57
N HIS A 85 10.54 6.70 -4.09
CA HIS A 85 10.19 7.30 -2.81
C HIS A 85 10.06 6.25 -1.69
N GLY A 86 10.59 5.05 -1.89
CA GLY A 86 10.75 4.04 -0.84
C GLY A 86 9.50 3.22 -0.56
N ARG A 87 8.50 3.24 -1.44
CA ARG A 87 7.41 2.25 -1.42
C ARG A 87 7.89 0.94 -2.01
N GLU A 88 7.23 -0.15 -1.63
CA GLU A 88 7.50 -1.48 -2.17
C GLU A 88 6.23 -2.04 -2.80
N LEU A 89 6.37 -2.74 -3.92
CA LEU A 89 5.23 -3.31 -4.65
C LEU A 89 5.35 -4.83 -4.71
N GLU A 90 4.28 -5.50 -4.29
CA GLU A 90 4.05 -6.92 -4.53
C GLU A 90 3.13 -7.10 -5.75
N LEU A 91 3.56 -7.92 -6.69
CA LEU A 91 2.77 -8.33 -7.85
C LEU A 91 2.86 -9.84 -8.05
N GLU A 92 1.89 -10.40 -8.77
CA GLU A 92 1.88 -11.79 -9.17
C GLU A 92 1.90 -11.93 -10.69
N TYR A 93 2.79 -12.78 -11.20
CA TYR A 93 2.83 -13.18 -12.60
C TYR A 93 3.09 -14.68 -12.68
N ASP A 94 2.31 -15.39 -13.50
CA ASP A 94 2.42 -16.86 -13.66
C ASP A 94 2.50 -17.62 -12.32
N LYS A 95 1.64 -17.24 -11.35
CA LYS A 95 1.58 -17.82 -10.00
C LYS A 95 2.85 -17.63 -9.16
N LYS A 96 3.71 -16.69 -9.57
CA LYS A 96 4.91 -16.30 -8.83
C LYS A 96 4.74 -14.92 -8.25
N ILE A 97 4.99 -14.82 -6.95
CA ILE A 97 5.01 -13.56 -6.23
C ILE A 97 6.34 -12.89 -6.51
N CYS A 98 6.26 -11.63 -6.94
CA CYS A 98 7.38 -10.77 -7.21
C CYS A 98 7.32 -9.54 -6.31
N PHE A 99 8.47 -9.09 -5.81
CA PHE A 99 8.58 -7.88 -4.99
C PHE A 99 9.53 -6.89 -5.64
N LEU A 100 9.06 -5.67 -5.87
CA LEU A 100 9.88 -4.55 -6.31
C LEU A 100 10.12 -3.61 -5.13
N SER A 101 11.38 -3.24 -4.94
CA SER A 101 11.77 -2.28 -3.91
C SER A 101 13.04 -1.54 -4.31
N LYS A 102 13.31 -0.45 -3.60
CA LYS A 102 14.56 0.30 -3.71
C LYS A 102 15.28 0.27 -2.38
N ASP A 103 16.54 -0.15 -2.41
CA ASP A 103 17.41 -0.05 -1.26
C ASP A 103 17.85 1.41 -1.10
N ASN A 104 17.32 2.08 -0.09
CA ASN A 104 17.64 3.49 0.21
C ASN A 104 19.10 3.71 0.60
N SER A 105 19.82 2.67 1.02
CA SER A 105 21.23 2.77 1.42
C SER A 105 22.19 2.70 0.24
N SER A 106 21.94 1.79 -0.70
CA SER A 106 22.79 1.57 -1.87
C SER A 106 22.31 2.33 -3.11
N GLY A 107 21.04 2.74 -3.13
CA GLY A 107 20.39 3.42 -4.26
C GLY A 107 19.90 2.49 -5.37
N PHE A 108 20.20 1.18 -5.27
CA PHE A 108 19.76 0.20 -6.25
C PHE A 108 18.27 -0.10 -6.13
N VAL A 109 17.66 -0.39 -7.28
CA VAL A 109 16.31 -0.95 -7.36
C VAL A 109 16.45 -2.44 -7.60
N SER A 110 15.65 -3.26 -6.94
CA SER A 110 15.63 -4.69 -7.19
C SER A 110 14.23 -5.24 -7.39
N ILE A 111 14.21 -6.37 -8.10
CA ILE A 111 13.05 -7.24 -8.19
C ILE A 111 13.43 -8.62 -7.66
N TRP A 112 12.64 -9.09 -6.71
CA TRP A 112 12.72 -10.42 -6.15
C TRP A 112 11.68 -11.30 -6.80
N VAL A 113 12.11 -12.39 -7.41
CA VAL A 113 11.23 -13.44 -7.92
C VAL A 113 11.51 -14.71 -7.12
N GLU A 114 10.57 -15.10 -6.26
CA GLU A 114 10.71 -16.20 -5.30
C GLU A 114 11.94 -16.08 -4.38
N LYS A 115 13.10 -16.58 -4.82
CA LYS A 115 14.37 -16.59 -4.07
C LYS A 115 15.54 -15.99 -4.85
N LYS A 116 15.25 -15.41 -6.01
CA LYS A 116 16.27 -14.79 -6.87
C LYS A 116 16.02 -13.30 -6.93
N GLU A 117 17.01 -12.55 -6.50
CA GLU A 117 17.05 -11.11 -6.64
C GLU A 117 17.79 -10.73 -7.92
N GLN A 118 17.26 -9.73 -8.62
CA GLN A 118 17.94 -9.00 -9.68
C GLN A 118 17.98 -7.54 -9.28
N TYR A 119 19.16 -6.90 -9.32
CA TYR A 119 19.36 -5.51 -8.93
C TYR A 119 19.84 -4.67 -10.10
N PHE A 120 19.43 -3.41 -10.11
CA PHE A 120 19.62 -2.45 -11.19
C PHE A 120 19.95 -1.07 -10.64
N ASP A 121 20.69 -0.27 -11.41
CA ASP A 121 21.07 1.11 -11.02
C ASP A 121 19.87 2.07 -10.99
N SER A 122 18.79 1.76 -11.71
CA SER A 122 17.61 2.61 -11.81
C SER A 122 16.34 1.83 -12.17
N MET A 123 15.18 2.48 -12.01
CA MET A 123 13.89 1.93 -12.44
C MET A 123 13.83 1.68 -13.95
N GLU A 124 14.41 2.56 -14.76
CA GLU A 124 14.47 2.38 -16.22
C GLU A 124 15.24 1.12 -16.59
N GLN A 125 16.38 0.88 -15.94
CA GLN A 125 17.14 -0.34 -16.18
C GLN A 125 16.38 -1.60 -15.74
N LEU A 126 15.64 -1.54 -14.64
CA LEU A 126 14.78 -2.66 -14.22
C LEU A 126 13.70 -2.92 -15.26
N ILE A 127 12.99 -1.89 -15.71
CA ILE A 127 11.92 -2.02 -16.70
C ILE A 127 12.46 -2.62 -18.01
N GLU A 128 13.61 -2.14 -18.50
CA GLU A 128 14.19 -2.58 -19.77
C GLU A 128 14.86 -3.96 -19.72
N LYS A 129 15.43 -4.36 -18.57
CA LYS A 129 16.35 -5.51 -18.50
C LYS A 129 15.93 -6.61 -17.54
N ALA A 130 14.99 -6.36 -16.63
CA ALA A 130 14.55 -7.41 -15.72
C ALA A 130 13.77 -8.48 -16.47
N GLU A 131 14.06 -9.73 -16.13
CA GLU A 131 13.39 -10.89 -16.72
C GLU A 131 12.72 -11.72 -15.64
N ILE A 132 11.48 -12.11 -15.86
CA ILE A 132 10.74 -13.06 -15.02
C ILE A 132 10.35 -14.25 -15.91
N ASN A 133 10.87 -15.43 -15.58
CA ASN A 133 10.69 -16.63 -16.39
C ASN A 133 11.10 -16.45 -17.88
N GLU A 134 12.21 -15.76 -18.14
CA GLU A 134 12.73 -15.48 -19.51
C GLU A 134 11.85 -14.53 -20.33
N VAL A 135 10.88 -13.85 -19.70
CA VAL A 135 10.04 -12.81 -20.29
C VAL A 135 10.41 -11.46 -19.70
N SER A 136 10.49 -10.42 -20.53
CA SER A 136 10.89 -9.08 -20.08
C SER A 136 9.85 -8.46 -19.13
N PHE A 137 10.30 -7.58 -18.23
CA PHE A 137 9.41 -6.91 -17.29
C PHE A 137 8.30 -6.10 -17.98
N GLU A 138 8.61 -5.41 -19.08
CA GLU A 138 7.59 -4.67 -19.84
C GLU A 138 6.48 -5.57 -20.37
N GLU A 139 6.80 -6.76 -20.87
CA GLU A 139 5.81 -7.69 -21.41
C GLU A 139 4.93 -8.26 -20.31
N ILE A 140 5.51 -8.68 -19.18
CA ILE A 140 4.74 -9.25 -18.08
C ILE A 140 3.91 -8.20 -17.33
N TRP A 141 4.32 -6.92 -17.34
CA TRP A 141 3.69 -5.88 -16.53
C TRP A 141 2.19 -5.73 -16.83
N GLU A 142 1.86 -5.77 -18.12
CA GLU A 142 0.47 -5.71 -18.60
C GLU A 142 -0.35 -6.92 -18.15
N GLU A 143 0.27 -8.09 -18.01
CA GLU A 143 -0.39 -9.33 -17.60
C GLU A 143 -0.36 -9.59 -16.09
N SER A 144 0.49 -8.88 -15.35
CA SER A 144 0.70 -9.07 -13.91
C SER A 144 -0.49 -8.59 -13.08
N GLU A 145 -0.79 -9.27 -11.98
CA GLU A 145 -1.75 -8.80 -10.99
C GLU A 145 -1.03 -7.97 -9.92
N LEU A 146 -1.48 -6.73 -9.69
CA LEU A 146 -0.92 -5.88 -8.63
C LEU A 146 -1.61 -6.20 -7.31
N ASN A 147 -0.86 -6.64 -6.31
CA ASN A 147 -1.42 -7.14 -5.06
C ASN A 147 -1.40 -6.08 -3.96
N ILE A 148 -0.20 -5.74 -3.48
CA ILE A 148 -0.03 -4.92 -2.27
C ILE A 148 1.05 -3.87 -2.52
N LEU A 149 0.77 -2.63 -2.13
CA LEU A 149 1.73 -1.55 -2.07
C LEU A 149 2.02 -1.24 -0.59
N TYR A 150 3.26 -1.49 -0.17
CA TYR A 150 3.74 -1.25 1.20
C TYR A 150 4.27 0.16 1.33
#